data_AF-I4A3V7-F1
#
_entry.id   AF-I4A3V7-F1
#
_cell.length_a   1.000
_cell.length_b   1.000
_cell.length_c   1.000
_cell.angle_alpha   90.00
_cell.angle_beta   90.00
_cell.angle_gamma   90.00
#
_symmetry.space_group_name_H-M   'P 1'
#
loop_
_entity.id
_entity.type
_entity.pdbx_description
1 polymer ?
#
loop_
_entity_poly.entity_id
_entity_poly.type
_entity_poly.pdbx_seq_one_letter_code
_entity_poly.pdbx_strand_id
1 'polypeptide(L)'
;MLNRFIRELRIEFYWMKKELTRRWHLDTPIGIVGVIAVLSGLGLFLLIGQGVAKIFRAAIPWVTGTSVSSMYWSSIAFALKVSFVFLVFATSLLLLLWLKTHYRR
;
A
#
# COMPACT_ATOMS: atom_id res chain seq x y z
N MET A 1 -18.05 24.90 26.83
CA MET A 1 -16.77 25.17 26.13
C MET A 1 -16.38 24.05 25.17
N LEU A 2 -16.46 22.77 25.58
CA LEU A 2 -16.14 21.61 24.73
C LEU A 2 -16.85 21.58 23.37
N ASN A 3 -18.18 21.83 23.34
CA ASN A 3 -18.94 21.84 22.08
C ASN A 3 -18.50 22.95 21.10
N ARG A 4 -17.96 24.07 21.61
CA ARG A 4 -17.45 25.16 20.77
C ARG A 4 -16.12 24.75 20.13
N PHE A 5 -15.25 24.13 20.93
CA PHE A 5 -13.96 23.60 20.49
C PHE A 5 -14.10 22.48 19.45
N ILE A 6 -15.02 21.54 19.67
CA ILE A 6 -15.33 20.46 18.70
C ILE A 6 -15.84 21.05 17.38
N ARG A 7 -16.65 22.10 17.44
CA ARG A 7 -17.18 22.76 16.24
C ARG A 7 -16.08 23.47 15.46
N GLU A 8 -15.17 24.18 16.14
CA GLU A 8 -14.03 24.85 15.53
C GLU A 8 -13.06 23.84 14.90
N LEU A 9 -12.68 22.78 15.62
CA LEU A 9 -11.87 21.68 15.08
C LEU A 9 -12.51 21.03 13.85
N ARG A 10 -13.84 20.86 13.84
CA ARG A 10 -14.55 20.27 12.69
C ARG A 10 -14.48 21.17 11.46
N ILE A 11 -14.58 22.49 11.64
CA ILE A 11 -14.45 23.46 10.54
C ILE A 11 -13.02 23.45 10.01
N GLU A 12 -12.04 23.47 10.90
CA GLU A 12 -10.63 23.46 10.55
C GLU A 12 -10.23 22.17 9.83
N PHE A 13 -10.73 21.02 10.32
CA PHE A 13 -10.56 19.73 9.65
C PHE A 13 -11.21 19.70 8.25
N TYR A 14 -12.38 20.34 8.08
CA TYR A 14 -13.02 20.43 6.77
C TYR A 14 -12.16 21.23 5.77
N TRP A 15 -11.62 22.38 6.19
CA TRP A 15 -10.75 23.20 5.34
C TRP A 15 -9.43 22.51 5.04
N MET A 16 -8.83 21.87 6.04
CA MET A 16 -7.62 21.08 5.88
C MET A 16 -7.83 19.93 4.89
N LYS A 17 -8.94 19.17 5.02
CA LYS A 17 -9.30 18.11 4.08
C LYS A 17 -9.44 18.68 2.67
N LYS A 18 -10.20 19.76 2.50
CA LYS A 18 -10.45 20.38 1.18
C LYS A 18 -9.16 20.85 0.51
N GLU A 19 -8.26 21.47 1.26
CA GLU A 19 -6.96 21.92 0.75
C GLU A 19 -6.05 20.73 0.40
N LEU A 20 -6.06 19.67 1.22
CA LEU A 20 -5.32 18.44 0.93
C LEU A 20 -5.82 17.78 -0.35
N THR A 21 -7.14 17.65 -0.51
CA THR A 21 -7.76 17.08 -1.71
C THR A 21 -7.37 17.84 -2.96
N ARG A 22 -7.38 19.18 -2.89
CA ARG A 22 -6.99 20.05 -4.01
C ARG A 22 -5.51 19.93 -4.34
N ARG A 23 -4.61 20.00 -3.36
CA ARG A 23 -3.15 19.90 -3.58
C ARG A 23 -2.75 18.56 -4.18
N TRP A 24 -3.33 17.47 -3.69
CA TRP A 24 -3.03 16.11 -4.12
C TRP A 24 -3.85 15.68 -5.33
N HIS A 25 -4.70 16.57 -5.87
CA HIS A 25 -5.60 16.28 -6.99
C HIS A 25 -6.41 15.00 -6.75
N LEU A 26 -6.80 14.74 -5.49
CA LEU A 26 -7.59 13.57 -5.10
C LEU A 26 -9.01 13.61 -5.69
N ASP A 27 -9.41 14.76 -6.22
CA ASP A 27 -10.62 14.95 -7.02
C ASP A 27 -10.50 14.34 -8.43
N THR A 28 -9.29 14.03 -8.88
CA THR A 28 -8.99 13.53 -10.23
C THR A 28 -8.65 12.05 -10.22
N PRO A 29 -8.97 11.30 -11.30
CA PRO A 29 -8.59 9.90 -11.41
C PRO A 29 -7.07 9.70 -11.32
N ILE A 30 -6.27 10.68 -11.75
CA ILE A 30 -4.80 10.65 -11.66
C ILE A 30 -4.34 10.64 -10.20
N GLY A 31 -4.88 11.54 -9.36
CA GLY A 31 -4.52 11.62 -7.95
C GLY A 31 -4.92 10.37 -7.18
N ILE A 32 -6.11 9.84 -7.44
CA ILE A 32 -6.60 8.60 -6.80
C ILE A 32 -5.71 7.41 -7.18
N VAL A 33 -5.44 7.20 -8.47
CA VAL A 33 -4.58 6.11 -8.95
C VAL A 33 -3.15 6.28 -8.42
N GLY A 34 -2.66 7.51 -8.30
CA GLY A 34 -1.38 7.84 -7.66
C GLY A 34 -1.28 7.37 -6.21
N VAL A 35 -2.29 7.65 -5.40
CA VAL A 35 -2.34 7.15 -4.01
C VAL A 35 -2.38 5.64 -3.96
N ILE A 36 -3.18 4.99 -4.82
CA ILE A 36 -3.24 3.52 -4.89
C ILE A 36 -1.88 2.94 -5.25
N ALA A 37 -1.16 3.52 -6.22
CA ALA A 37 0.18 3.10 -6.60
C ALA A 37 1.19 3.23 -5.45
N VAL A 38 1.15 4.35 -4.71
CA VAL A 38 2.02 4.56 -3.54
C VAL A 38 1.71 3.54 -2.43
N LEU A 39 0.43 3.36 -2.09
CA LEU A 39 0.02 2.44 -1.02
C LEU A 39 0.34 0.98 -1.38
N SER A 40 0.09 0.56 -2.61
CA SER A 40 0.43 -0.78 -3.07
C SER A 40 1.94 -1.01 -3.13
N GLY A 41 2.73 0.00 -3.52
CA GLY A 41 4.19 -0.04 -3.47
C GLY A 41 4.74 -0.18 -2.04
N LEU A 42 4.19 0.56 -1.08
CA LEU A 42 4.53 0.39 0.35
C LEU A 42 4.14 -1.00 0.87
N GLY A 43 2.97 -1.50 0.46
CA GLY A 43 2.53 -2.86 0.78
C GLY A 43 3.51 -3.92 0.26
N LEU A 44 3.97 -3.78 -0.99
CA LEU A 44 4.99 -4.65 -1.57
C LEU A 44 6.29 -4.61 -0.78
N PHE A 45 6.77 -3.43 -0.43
CA PHE A 45 8.00 -3.26 0.34
C PHE A 45 7.93 -4.00 1.68
N LEU A 46 6.82 -3.85 2.40
CA LEU A 46 6.60 -4.57 3.67
C LEU A 46 6.56 -6.08 3.47
N LEU A 47 5.86 -6.56 2.45
CA LEU A 47 5.80 -8.00 2.17
C LEU A 47 7.19 -8.54 1.82
N ILE A 48 7.94 -7.91 0.91
CA ILE A 48 9.30 -8.33 0.56
C ILE A 48 10.19 -8.36 1.80
N GLY A 49 10.14 -7.32 2.65
CA GLY A 49 10.88 -7.28 3.92
C GLY A 49 10.53 -8.44 4.86
N GLN A 50 9.25 -8.80 4.97
CA GLN A 50 8.82 -9.98 5.74
C GLN A 50 9.36 -11.29 5.13
N GLY A 51 9.34 -11.42 3.81
CA GLY A 51 9.88 -12.58 3.10
C GLY A 51 11.38 -12.76 3.37
N VAL A 52 12.14 -11.68 3.27
CA VAL A 52 13.58 -11.65 3.58
C VAL A 52 13.83 -12.05 5.03
N ALA A 53 13.12 -11.44 5.99
CA ALA A 53 13.27 -11.78 7.41
C ALA A 53 12.97 -13.27 7.70
N LYS A 54 11.99 -13.85 7.00
CA LYS A 54 11.65 -15.28 7.12
C LYS A 54 12.77 -16.18 6.58
N ILE A 55 13.37 -15.83 5.44
CA ILE A 55 14.52 -16.57 4.87
C ILE A 55 15.71 -16.53 5.84
N PHE A 56 16.05 -15.36 6.38
CA PHE A 56 17.14 -15.21 7.34
C PHE A 56 16.90 -16.04 8.62
N ARG A 57 15.68 -16.05 9.16
CA ARG A 57 15.33 -16.89 10.31
C ARG A 57 15.42 -18.38 10.00
N ALA A 58 15.03 -18.80 8.79
CA ALA A 58 15.10 -20.19 8.37
C ALA A 58 16.54 -20.67 8.11
N ALA A 59 17.45 -19.76 7.74
CA ALA A 59 18.87 -20.05 7.55
C ALA A 59 19.64 -20.26 8.87
N ILE A 60 19.10 -19.80 10.00
CA ILE A 60 19.66 -20.08 11.33
C ILE A 60 19.25 -21.51 11.72
N PRO A 61 20.20 -22.44 11.91
CA PRO A 61 19.93 -23.87 12.00
C PRO A 61 19.33 -24.21 13.38
N TRP A 62 18.01 -24.09 13.52
CA TRP A 62 17.31 -24.49 14.74
C TRP A 62 15.90 -25.04 14.51
N VAL A 63 15.64 -25.71 13.38
CA VAL A 63 14.27 -26.15 13.06
C VAL A 63 14.19 -27.65 12.80
N THR A 64 13.46 -28.33 13.67
CA THR A 64 13.16 -29.76 13.70
C THR A 64 12.12 -30.16 12.63
N GLY A 65 12.19 -31.41 12.17
CA GLY A 65 11.60 -31.92 10.91
C GLY A 65 10.07 -31.90 10.73
N THR A 66 9.27 -31.53 11.74
CA THR A 66 7.80 -31.36 11.61
C THR A 66 7.39 -30.03 10.96
N SER A 67 8.36 -29.16 10.66
CA SER A 67 8.15 -27.78 10.22
C SER A 67 8.05 -27.57 8.70
N VAL A 68 8.22 -28.64 7.91
CA VAL A 68 8.34 -28.55 6.45
C VAL A 68 6.99 -28.24 5.79
N SER A 69 5.92 -28.90 6.22
CA SER A 69 4.57 -28.69 5.65
C SER A 69 4.03 -27.30 6.00
N SER A 70 4.24 -26.82 7.22
CA SER A 70 3.85 -25.48 7.65
C SER A 70 4.66 -24.39 6.93
N MET A 71 5.96 -24.61 6.72
CA MET A 71 6.79 -23.73 5.89
C MET A 71 6.30 -23.67 4.44
N TYR A 72 5.96 -24.82 3.85
CA TYR A 72 5.46 -24.91 2.47
C TYR A 72 4.18 -24.08 2.27
N TRP A 73 3.15 -24.32 3.10
CA TRP A 73 1.89 -23.57 3.02
C TRP A 73 2.07 -22.07 3.32
N SER A 74 2.93 -21.73 4.28
CA SER A 74 3.24 -20.34 4.60
C SER A 74 3.96 -19.63 3.44
N SER A 75 4.84 -20.32 2.72
CA SER A 75 5.54 -19.77 1.56
C SER A 75 4.62 -19.57 0.36
N ILE A 76 3.69 -20.51 0.09
CA ILE A 76 2.66 -20.34 -0.94
C ILE A 76 1.74 -19.16 -0.62
N ALA A 77 1.24 -19.07 0.62
CA ALA A 77 0.39 -17.98 1.04
C ALA A 77 1.10 -16.61 0.92
N PHE A 78 2.39 -16.57 1.25
CA PHE A 78 3.20 -15.37 1.08
C PHE A 78 3.38 -15.01 -0.41
N ALA A 79 3.72 -15.97 -1.27
CA ALA A 79 3.88 -15.76 -2.70
C ALA A 79 2.59 -15.24 -3.36
N LEU A 80 1.43 -15.78 -2.97
CA LEU A 80 0.13 -15.30 -3.43
C LEU A 80 -0.14 -13.84 -3.01
N LYS A 81 0.14 -13.50 -1.74
CA LYS A 81 -0.02 -12.12 -1.25
C LYS A 81 0.88 -11.14 -2.01
N VAL A 82 2.16 -11.47 -2.17
CA VAL A 82 3.10 -10.63 -2.92
C VAL A 82 2.64 -10.47 -4.36
N SER A 83 2.27 -11.56 -5.03
CA SER A 83 1.83 -11.53 -6.44
C SER A 83 0.57 -10.69 -6.62
N PHE A 84 -0.40 -10.79 -5.71
CA PHE A 84 -1.61 -9.98 -5.75
C PHE A 84 -1.32 -8.49 -5.57
N VAL A 85 -0.55 -8.12 -4.53
CA VAL A 85 -0.19 -6.71 -4.31
C VAL A 85 0.67 -6.18 -5.47
N PHE A 86 1.50 -7.03 -6.07
CA PHE A 86 2.30 -6.68 -7.25
C PHE A 86 1.44 -6.39 -8.47
N LEU A 87 0.41 -7.18 -8.73
CA LEU A 87 -0.55 -6.92 -9.81
C LEU A 87 -1.28 -5.60 -9.61
N VAL A 88 -1.73 -5.31 -8.39
CA VAL A 88 -2.38 -4.02 -8.06
C VAL A 88 -1.41 -2.85 -8.28
N PHE A 89 -0.17 -3.01 -7.84
CA PHE A 89 0.88 -2.00 -8.07
C PHE A 89 1.15 -1.80 -9.56
N ALA A 90 1.41 -2.85 -10.32
CA ALA A 90 1.71 -2.77 -11.75
C ALA A 90 0.56 -2.16 -12.56
N THR A 91 -0.67 -2.58 -12.31
CA THR A 91 -1.87 -2.05 -12.99
C THR A 91 -2.11 -0.59 -12.65
N SER A 92 -1.98 -0.19 -11.38
CA SER A 92 -2.09 1.22 -10.99
C SER A 92 -1.01 2.09 -11.62
N LEU A 93 0.23 1.58 -11.73
CA LEU A 93 1.34 2.29 -12.35
C LEU A 93 1.12 2.47 -13.86
N LEU A 94 0.67 1.42 -14.55
CA LEU A 94 0.31 1.50 -15.98
C LEU A 94 -0.84 2.49 -16.22
N LEU A 95 -1.90 2.45 -15.42
CA LEU A 95 -3.01 3.41 -15.49
C LEU A 95 -2.54 4.84 -15.24
N LEU A 96 -1.67 5.06 -14.26
CA LEU A 96 -1.12 6.37 -13.95
C LEU A 96 -0.31 6.92 -15.12
N LEU A 97 0.57 6.09 -15.69
CA LEU A 97 1.35 6.47 -16.85
C LEU A 97 0.42 6.82 -18.01
N TRP A 98 -0.55 5.95 -18.33
CA TRP A 98 -1.51 6.15 -19.42
C TRP A 98 -2.32 7.43 -19.27
N LEU A 99 -2.91 7.68 -18.10
CA LEU A 99 -3.65 8.91 -17.80
C LEU A 99 -2.75 10.14 -17.94
N LYS A 100 -1.51 10.06 -17.46
CA LYS A 100 -0.54 11.15 -17.55
C LYS A 100 -0.12 11.43 -18.99
N THR A 101 0.00 10.42 -19.85
CA THR A 101 0.28 10.62 -21.28
C THR A 101 -0.90 11.24 -22.02
N HIS A 102 -2.13 10.82 -21.71
CA HIS A 102 -3.33 11.41 -22.32
C HIS A 102 -3.58 12.85 -21.88
N TYR A 103 -3.34 13.18 -20.61
CA TYR A 103 -3.55 14.53 -20.10
C TYR A 103 -2.50 15.54 -20.64
N ARG A 104 -1.38 15.05 -21.17
CA ARG A 104 -0.32 15.88 -21.78
C ARG A 104 -0.53 16.16 -23.27
N ARG A 105 -1.42 15.42 -23.94
CA ARG A 105 -1.79 15.65 -25.34
C ARG A 105 -3.03 16.52 -25.41
#